data_AF-A0A965GQP5-F1
#
_entry.id   AF-A0A965GQP5-F1
#
_cell.length_a   1.000
_cell.length_b   1.000
_cell.length_c   1.000
_cell.angle_alpha   90.00
_cell.angle_beta   90.00
_cell.angle_gamma   90.00
#
_symmetry.space_group_name_H-M   'P 1'
#
loop_
_entity.id
_entity.type
_entity.pdbx_description
1 polymer ?
#
loop_
_entity_poly.entity_id
_entity_poly.type
_entity_poly.pdbx_seq_one_letter_code
_entity_poly.pdbx_strand_id
1 'polypeptide(L)'
;GVAIGSVLLPLSFVANSLRSTGSLGLTLSGLSDLSILSSLSLFVANRFNPLLDFVYLYGYNATFVFLLVALAGWWMSRKAEAGALRILVIMSAMLAINWFLLSTAVDFSFLIDYERQNFAARLVPLALFFLTPFVILAAGAWTDRARRAPVSLRAATVVLAAAIATASFYLAYPRNDAYEAGHGYNVSQTDVSAVRAIEDDANGAPYVVLANQTVSAAAVRELGFVRYYGDQFFYPIPTGGELYEQFLAMNATPAPDIAAAAANIADAHCDADANCTQPKVATVYYVVNAYWWEAPRIVETAKNNAASWWALDNAAVHVFRYDVSN
;
A
#
# COMPACT_ATOMS: atom_id res chain seq x y z
N GLY A 1 -12.80 -19.17 -25.32
CA GLY A 1 -12.88 -19.18 -23.84
C GLY A 1 -11.71 -18.42 -23.24
N VAL A 2 -10.54 -19.08 -23.15
CA VAL A 2 -9.34 -18.55 -22.49
C VAL A 2 -8.90 -17.18 -23.01
N ALA A 3 -8.72 -17.03 -24.33
CA ALA A 3 -8.30 -15.76 -24.94
C ALA A 3 -9.26 -14.59 -24.65
N ILE A 4 -10.57 -14.85 -24.57
CA ILE A 4 -11.57 -13.82 -24.29
C ILE A 4 -11.46 -13.41 -22.82
N GLY A 5 -11.47 -14.35 -21.88
CA GLY A 5 -11.42 -13.99 -20.46
C GLY A 5 -10.04 -13.52 -19.97
N SER A 6 -8.97 -13.76 -20.72
CA SER A 6 -7.65 -13.14 -20.49
C SER A 6 -7.62 -11.63 -20.74
N VAL A 7 -8.63 -11.08 -21.42
CA VAL A 7 -8.67 -9.65 -21.82
C VAL A 7 -9.94 -8.95 -21.29
N LEU A 8 -10.90 -9.70 -20.72
CA LEU A 8 -12.15 -9.15 -20.18
C LEU A 8 -11.94 -8.13 -19.06
N LEU A 9 -10.99 -8.33 -18.14
CA LEU A 9 -10.76 -7.36 -17.06
C LEU A 9 -10.16 -6.05 -17.58
N PRO A 10 -9.05 -6.04 -18.36
CA PRO A 10 -8.57 -4.83 -19.01
C PRO A 10 -9.65 -4.10 -19.81
N LEU A 11 -10.45 -4.84 -20.60
CA LEU A 11 -11.55 -4.25 -21.37
C LEU A 11 -12.64 -3.64 -20.48
N SER A 12 -12.94 -4.26 -19.33
CA SER A 12 -13.91 -3.69 -18.38
C SER A 12 -13.44 -2.38 -17.78
N PHE A 13 -12.13 -2.23 -17.51
CA PHE A 13 -11.55 -0.97 -17.03
C PHE A 13 -11.58 0.11 -18.10
N VAL A 14 -11.24 -0.23 -19.35
CA VAL A 14 -11.35 0.70 -20.50
C VAL A 14 -12.80 1.11 -20.75
N ALA A 15 -13.74 0.17 -20.70
CA ALA A 15 -15.16 0.46 -20.87
C ALA A 15 -15.71 1.35 -19.74
N ASN A 16 -15.23 1.15 -18.50
CA ASN A 16 -15.60 1.98 -17.36
C ASN A 16 -14.99 3.38 -17.46
N SER A 17 -13.74 3.51 -17.89
CA SER A 17 -13.08 4.82 -18.05
C SER A 17 -13.77 5.68 -19.12
N LEU A 18 -14.34 5.07 -20.16
CA LEU A 18 -15.15 5.78 -21.16
C LEU A 18 -16.47 6.35 -20.60
N ARG A 19 -16.93 5.86 -19.44
CA ARG A 19 -18.14 6.33 -18.75
C ARG A 19 -17.87 7.22 -17.55
N SER A 20 -16.70 7.13 -16.93
CA SER A 20 -16.31 7.92 -15.76
C SER A 20 -15.47 9.15 -16.14
N THR A 21 -15.44 10.16 -15.28
CA THR A 21 -14.57 11.35 -15.42
C THR A 21 -13.09 11.07 -15.15
N GLY A 22 -12.73 9.87 -14.67
CA GLY A 22 -11.34 9.48 -14.44
C GLY A 22 -10.60 9.19 -15.74
N SER A 23 -9.45 9.84 -15.95
CA SER A 23 -8.57 9.52 -17.07
C SER A 23 -7.87 8.17 -16.81
N LEU A 24 -7.82 7.33 -17.84
CA LEU A 24 -7.09 6.06 -17.81
C LEU A 24 -6.07 6.12 -18.95
N GLY A 25 -4.80 6.02 -18.61
CA GLY A 25 -3.72 5.99 -19.58
C GLY A 25 -3.57 4.59 -20.16
N LEU A 26 -3.48 4.47 -21.49
CA LEU A 26 -3.11 3.21 -22.14
C LEU A 26 -1.72 3.38 -22.77
N THR A 27 -0.74 2.69 -22.21
CA THR A 27 0.66 2.76 -22.64
C THR A 27 1.11 1.41 -23.18
N LEU A 28 0.90 1.19 -24.47
CA LEU A 28 1.30 -0.07 -25.12
C LEU A 28 2.83 -0.27 -25.17
N SER A 29 3.62 0.79 -24.96
CA SER A 29 5.07 0.71 -24.82
C SER A 29 5.51 -0.11 -23.60
N GLY A 30 4.70 -0.13 -22.52
CA GLY A 30 4.96 -0.89 -21.30
C GLY A 30 4.87 -2.41 -21.49
N LEU A 31 4.24 -2.91 -22.56
CA LEU A 31 4.19 -4.34 -22.88
C LEU A 31 5.58 -4.93 -23.19
N SER A 32 6.52 -4.08 -23.62
CA SER A 32 7.90 -4.49 -23.88
C SER A 32 8.81 -4.40 -22.65
N ASP A 33 8.32 -3.80 -21.56
CA ASP A 33 9.08 -3.67 -20.33
C ASP A 33 8.98 -4.94 -19.49
N LEU A 34 10.04 -5.74 -19.54
CA LEU A 34 10.19 -6.97 -18.77
C LEU A 34 10.75 -6.71 -17.36
N SER A 35 10.92 -5.45 -16.94
CA SER A 35 11.37 -5.09 -15.59
C SER A 35 10.47 -5.69 -14.49
N ILE A 36 9.18 -5.88 -14.76
CA ILE A 36 8.24 -6.58 -13.87
C ILE A 36 8.66 -8.03 -13.59
N LEU A 37 9.39 -8.69 -14.50
CA LEU A 37 9.92 -10.04 -14.24
C LEU A 37 11.13 -10.02 -13.30
N SER A 38 11.78 -8.88 -13.07
CA SER A 38 12.87 -8.77 -12.09
C SER A 38 12.38 -8.96 -10.65
N SER A 39 11.08 -8.74 -10.39
CA SER A 39 10.44 -9.03 -9.11
C SER A 39 10.26 -10.54 -8.85
N LEU A 40 10.58 -11.40 -9.83
CA LEU A 40 10.62 -12.87 -9.69
C LEU A 40 12.01 -13.38 -9.26
N SER A 41 12.85 -12.52 -8.69
CA SER A 41 14.14 -12.95 -8.13
C SER A 41 13.94 -13.77 -6.85
N LEU A 42 14.71 -14.85 -6.72
CA LEU A 42 14.76 -15.60 -5.48
C LEU A 42 15.47 -14.76 -4.42
N PHE A 43 14.82 -14.56 -3.29
CA PHE A 43 15.42 -13.83 -2.18
C PHE A 43 16.35 -14.74 -1.39
N VAL A 44 17.63 -14.36 -1.32
CA VAL A 44 18.63 -15.02 -0.48
C VAL A 44 19.37 -13.93 0.28
N ALA A 45 18.88 -13.57 1.47
CA ALA A 45 19.57 -12.67 2.38
C ALA A 45 19.73 -13.30 3.76
N ASN A 46 20.81 -12.93 4.44
CA ASN A 46 21.16 -13.42 5.76
C ASN A 46 21.56 -12.23 6.63
N ARG A 47 20.89 -12.04 7.77
CA ARG A 47 21.21 -11.01 8.77
C ARG A 47 21.73 -11.63 10.07
N PHE A 48 22.24 -12.86 9.99
CA PHE A 48 22.76 -13.66 11.11
C PHE A 48 21.74 -13.88 12.24
N ASN A 49 20.46 -13.94 11.89
CA ASN A 49 19.39 -14.32 12.81
C ASN A 49 18.67 -15.54 12.22
N PRO A 50 19.12 -16.78 12.51
CA PRO A 50 18.67 -17.98 11.79
C PRO A 50 17.15 -18.18 11.77
N LEU A 51 16.44 -17.74 12.82
CA LEU A 51 14.99 -17.83 12.88
C LEU A 51 14.33 -16.81 11.94
N LEU A 52 14.73 -15.54 12.00
CA LEU A 52 14.20 -14.52 11.09
C LEU A 52 14.67 -14.76 9.64
N ASP A 53 15.93 -15.16 9.44
CA ASP A 53 16.48 -15.52 8.14
C ASP A 53 15.60 -16.61 7.48
N PHE A 54 15.22 -17.64 8.23
CA PHE A 54 14.30 -18.68 7.73
C PHE A 54 12.91 -18.12 7.42
N VAL A 55 12.33 -17.32 8.32
CA VAL A 55 11.00 -16.72 8.15
C VAL A 55 10.95 -15.88 6.87
N TYR A 56 11.93 -15.01 6.65
CA TYR A 56 11.99 -14.15 5.48
C TYR A 56 12.41 -14.90 4.21
N LEU A 57 13.27 -15.91 4.31
CA LEU A 57 13.56 -16.82 3.19
C LEU A 57 12.28 -17.52 2.72
N TYR A 58 11.47 -18.05 3.64
CA TYR A 58 10.18 -18.63 3.30
C TYR A 58 9.22 -17.58 2.74
N GLY A 59 9.07 -16.43 3.41
CA GLY A 59 8.12 -15.39 3.06
C GLY A 59 8.31 -14.82 1.67
N TYR A 60 9.52 -14.35 1.34
CA TYR A 60 9.82 -13.79 0.03
C TYR A 60 9.74 -14.83 -1.09
N ASN A 61 9.95 -16.12 -0.79
CA ASN A 61 9.89 -17.20 -1.78
C ASN A 61 8.57 -18.00 -1.72
N ALA A 62 7.58 -17.57 -0.92
CA ALA A 62 6.37 -18.36 -0.63
C ALA A 62 5.58 -18.65 -1.91
N THR A 63 5.49 -17.68 -2.83
CA THR A 63 4.85 -17.85 -4.14
C THR A 63 5.53 -18.93 -4.97
N PHE A 64 6.87 -18.96 -5.01
CA PHE A 64 7.63 -19.99 -5.73
C PHE A 64 7.42 -21.38 -5.12
N VAL A 65 7.51 -21.48 -3.79
CA VAL A 65 7.25 -22.73 -3.07
C VAL A 65 5.84 -23.22 -3.38
N PHE A 66 4.85 -22.34 -3.33
CA PHE A 66 3.46 -22.66 -3.66
C PHE A 66 3.32 -23.18 -5.09
N LEU A 67 3.91 -22.50 -6.08
CA LEU A 67 3.86 -22.91 -7.48
C LEU A 67 4.55 -24.26 -7.72
N LEU A 68 5.68 -24.53 -7.06
CA LEU A 68 6.37 -25.82 -7.15
C LEU A 68 5.52 -26.95 -6.57
N VAL A 69 4.90 -26.73 -5.41
CA VAL A 69 4.00 -27.71 -4.78
C VAL A 69 2.75 -27.93 -5.63
N ALA A 70 2.16 -26.87 -6.18
CA ALA A 70 1.03 -26.96 -7.10
C ALA A 70 1.40 -27.72 -8.38
N LEU A 71 2.58 -27.47 -8.95
CA LEU A 71 3.08 -28.18 -10.13
C LEU A 71 3.27 -29.67 -9.85
N ALA A 72 3.82 -30.02 -8.69
CA ALA A 72 3.94 -31.40 -8.24
C ALA A 72 2.56 -32.07 -8.12
N GLY A 73 1.59 -31.38 -7.51
CA GLY A 73 0.21 -31.86 -7.39
C GLY A 73 -0.48 -32.08 -8.74
N TRP A 74 -0.31 -31.15 -9.68
CA TRP A 74 -0.81 -31.29 -11.04
C TRP A 74 -0.15 -32.46 -11.78
N TRP A 75 1.17 -32.62 -11.67
CA TRP A 75 1.89 -33.74 -12.28
C TRP A 75 1.38 -35.08 -11.79
N MET A 76 1.03 -35.17 -10.51
CA MET A 76 0.49 -36.38 -9.89
C MET A 76 -0.95 -36.67 -10.30
N SER A 77 -1.78 -35.64 -10.50
CA SER A 77 -3.21 -35.79 -10.81
C SER A 77 -3.56 -35.77 -12.30
N ARG A 78 -2.62 -35.39 -13.18
CA ARG A 78 -2.85 -35.23 -14.63
C ARG A 78 -3.41 -36.47 -15.34
N LYS A 79 -3.23 -37.68 -14.77
CA LYS A 79 -3.72 -38.94 -15.35
C LYS A 79 -5.08 -39.39 -14.80
N ALA A 80 -5.51 -38.89 -13.64
CA ALA A 80 -6.65 -39.42 -12.90
C ALA A 80 -7.91 -38.54 -12.98
N GLU A 81 -7.76 -37.21 -13.02
CA GLU A 81 -8.84 -36.24 -12.76
C GLU A 81 -8.86 -35.10 -13.83
N ALA A 82 -8.54 -35.43 -15.08
CA ALA A 82 -8.06 -34.48 -16.09
C ALA A 82 -9.09 -33.45 -16.58
N GLY A 83 -10.39 -33.68 -16.41
CA GLY A 83 -11.44 -32.76 -16.87
C GLY A 83 -11.65 -31.58 -15.92
N ALA A 84 -12.08 -31.87 -14.70
CA ALA A 84 -12.46 -30.86 -13.71
C ALA A 84 -11.25 -30.05 -13.19
N LEU A 85 -10.07 -30.66 -13.04
CA LEU A 85 -8.90 -29.92 -12.55
C LEU A 85 -8.27 -29.03 -13.63
N ARG A 86 -8.50 -29.31 -14.91
CA ARG A 86 -7.93 -28.51 -16.01
C ARG A 86 -8.52 -27.10 -16.07
N ILE A 87 -9.79 -26.92 -15.69
CA ILE A 87 -10.39 -25.58 -15.66
C ILE A 87 -9.68 -24.67 -14.66
N LEU A 88 -9.18 -25.23 -13.55
CA LEU A 88 -8.50 -24.47 -12.51
C LEU A 88 -7.15 -23.91 -13.00
N VAL A 89 -6.39 -24.71 -13.74
CA VAL A 89 -5.14 -24.25 -14.39
C VAL A 89 -5.44 -23.17 -15.42
N ILE A 90 -6.50 -23.36 -16.20
CA ILE A 90 -6.95 -22.37 -17.19
C ILE A 90 -7.33 -21.05 -16.51
N MET A 91 -8.10 -21.08 -15.43
CA MET A 91 -8.50 -19.89 -14.67
C MET A 91 -7.29 -19.15 -14.07
N SER A 92 -6.35 -19.89 -13.49
CA SER A 92 -5.10 -19.32 -12.98
C SER A 92 -4.28 -18.65 -14.09
N ALA A 93 -4.13 -19.31 -15.25
CA ALA A 93 -3.45 -18.74 -16.41
C ALA A 93 -4.15 -17.48 -16.95
N MET A 94 -5.49 -17.48 -17.02
CA MET A 94 -6.25 -16.30 -17.45
C MET A 94 -6.01 -15.12 -16.51
N LEU A 95 -6.04 -15.33 -15.19
CA LEU A 95 -5.79 -14.28 -14.21
C LEU A 95 -4.35 -13.79 -14.23
N ALA A 96 -3.37 -14.68 -14.43
CA ALA A 96 -1.97 -14.29 -14.60
C ALA A 96 -1.76 -13.41 -15.85
N ILE A 97 -2.44 -13.71 -16.96
CA ILE A 97 -2.42 -12.87 -18.16
C ILE A 97 -3.09 -11.51 -17.89
N ASN A 98 -4.25 -11.50 -17.22
CA ASN A 98 -4.89 -10.24 -16.84
C ASN A 98 -3.99 -9.40 -15.90
N TRP A 99 -3.30 -10.03 -14.95
CA TRP A 99 -2.32 -9.36 -14.08
C TRP A 99 -1.20 -8.71 -14.89
N PHE A 100 -0.60 -9.46 -15.81
CA PHE A 100 0.46 -8.96 -16.68
C PHE A 100 -0.02 -7.75 -17.50
N LEU A 101 -1.17 -7.87 -18.15
CA LEU A 101 -1.75 -6.79 -18.97
C LEU A 101 -2.09 -5.55 -18.15
N LEU A 102 -2.71 -5.71 -16.98
CA LEU A 102 -3.04 -4.57 -16.11
C LEU A 102 -1.78 -3.90 -15.53
N SER A 103 -0.73 -4.66 -15.26
CA SER A 103 0.52 -4.11 -14.70
C SER A 103 1.39 -3.40 -15.74
N THR A 104 1.20 -3.68 -17.03
CA THR A 104 2.06 -3.16 -18.12
C THR A 104 1.36 -2.19 -19.07
N ALA A 105 0.05 -2.39 -19.33
CA ALA A 105 -0.66 -1.66 -20.39
C ALA A 105 -1.68 -0.64 -19.87
N VAL A 106 -2.03 -0.68 -18.58
CA VAL A 106 -3.02 0.21 -17.96
C VAL A 106 -2.34 1.09 -16.92
N ASP A 107 -2.49 2.40 -17.06
CA ASP A 107 -2.01 3.39 -16.10
C ASP A 107 -3.20 4.05 -15.39
N PHE A 108 -3.24 3.91 -14.06
CA PHE A 108 -4.26 4.50 -13.19
C PHE A 108 -3.78 5.86 -12.69
N SER A 109 -3.67 6.84 -13.59
CA SER A 109 -3.14 8.19 -13.32
C SER A 109 -3.80 8.94 -12.15
N PHE A 110 -5.02 8.56 -11.77
CA PHE A 110 -5.76 9.14 -10.64
C PHE A 110 -5.36 8.58 -9.26
N LEU A 111 -4.52 7.54 -9.22
CA LEU A 111 -3.96 6.97 -7.99
C LEU A 111 -2.48 7.34 -7.87
N ILE A 112 -1.97 7.43 -6.64
CA ILE A 112 -0.55 7.66 -6.39
C ILE A 112 0.24 6.47 -6.94
N ASP A 113 1.43 6.71 -7.48
CA ASP A 113 2.23 5.72 -8.21
C ASP A 113 2.38 4.36 -7.48
N TYR A 114 2.55 4.36 -6.15
CA TYR A 114 2.66 3.13 -5.36
C TYR A 114 1.32 2.40 -5.15
N GLU A 115 0.18 3.06 -5.32
CA GLU A 115 -1.16 2.47 -5.19
C GLU A 115 -1.68 1.85 -6.50
N ARG A 116 -1.17 2.32 -7.65
CA ARG A 116 -1.61 1.85 -8.98
C ARG A 116 -1.45 0.34 -9.17
N GLN A 117 -0.32 -0.20 -8.72
CA GLN A 117 -0.01 -1.62 -8.87
C GLN A 117 -0.80 -2.52 -7.90
N ASN A 118 -1.40 -1.97 -6.84
CA ASN A 118 -2.15 -2.76 -5.86
C ASN A 118 -3.37 -3.46 -6.46
N PHE A 119 -4.01 -2.86 -7.45
CA PHE A 119 -5.17 -3.46 -8.13
C PHE A 119 -4.76 -4.68 -8.96
N ALA A 120 -3.71 -4.55 -9.75
CA ALA A 120 -3.18 -5.67 -10.52
C ALA A 120 -2.65 -6.76 -9.59
N ALA A 121 -1.87 -6.39 -8.56
CA ALA A 121 -1.27 -7.33 -7.62
C ALA A 121 -2.28 -8.26 -6.93
N ARG A 122 -3.53 -7.81 -6.70
CA ARG A 122 -4.61 -8.66 -6.15
C ARG A 122 -5.00 -9.85 -7.03
N LEU A 123 -4.72 -9.80 -8.33
CA LEU A 123 -4.97 -10.92 -9.24
C LEU A 123 -4.02 -12.10 -9.00
N VAL A 124 -2.82 -11.86 -8.44
CA VAL A 124 -1.84 -12.92 -8.17
C VAL A 124 -2.37 -13.89 -7.10
N PRO A 125 -2.80 -13.46 -5.89
CA PRO A 125 -3.44 -14.36 -4.94
C PRO A 125 -4.67 -15.10 -5.49
N LEU A 126 -5.47 -14.45 -6.34
CA LEU A 126 -6.63 -15.09 -6.98
C LEU A 126 -6.21 -16.17 -7.99
N ALA A 127 -5.15 -15.93 -8.76
CA ALA A 127 -4.58 -16.93 -9.66
C ALA A 127 -4.00 -18.12 -8.88
N LEU A 128 -3.34 -17.87 -7.75
CA LEU A 128 -2.85 -18.92 -6.84
C LEU A 128 -4.00 -19.67 -6.16
N PHE A 129 -5.10 -19.01 -5.83
CA PHE A 129 -6.28 -19.64 -5.23
C PHE A 129 -6.82 -20.78 -6.10
N PHE A 130 -6.93 -20.58 -7.42
CA PHE A 130 -7.33 -21.65 -8.33
C PHE A 130 -6.34 -22.83 -8.37
N LEU A 131 -5.06 -22.62 -8.02
CA LEU A 131 -4.07 -23.69 -7.94
C LEU A 131 -4.08 -24.44 -6.59
N THR A 132 -4.80 -23.93 -5.57
CA THR A 132 -4.88 -24.54 -4.22
C THR A 132 -5.27 -26.01 -4.22
N PRO A 133 -6.22 -26.51 -5.04
CA PRO A 133 -6.54 -27.93 -5.08
C PRO A 133 -5.33 -28.82 -5.44
N PHE A 134 -4.42 -28.34 -6.29
CA PHE A 134 -3.19 -29.08 -6.58
C PHE A 134 -2.23 -29.10 -5.40
N VAL A 135 -2.14 -28.00 -4.65
CA VAL A 135 -1.37 -27.95 -3.40
C VAL A 135 -1.91 -28.94 -2.38
N ILE A 136 -3.24 -29.03 -2.24
CA ILE A 136 -3.90 -30.01 -1.35
C ILE A 136 -3.57 -31.45 -1.79
N LEU A 137 -3.64 -31.76 -3.09
CA LEU A 137 -3.29 -33.08 -3.60
C LEU A 137 -1.82 -33.45 -3.34
N ALA A 138 -0.90 -32.51 -3.57
CA ALA A 138 0.52 -32.72 -3.27
C ALA A 138 0.76 -32.92 -1.78
N ALA A 139 0.13 -32.10 -0.92
CA ALA A 139 0.24 -32.19 0.53
C ALA A 139 -0.34 -33.52 1.07
N GLY A 140 -1.46 -33.98 0.52
CA GLY A 140 -2.06 -35.27 0.88
C GLY A 140 -1.12 -36.44 0.57
N ALA A 141 -0.59 -36.48 -0.65
CA ALA A 141 0.34 -37.55 -1.05
C ALA A 141 1.69 -37.49 -0.30
N TRP A 142 2.16 -36.28 0.03
CA TRP A 142 3.34 -36.10 0.88
C TRP A 142 3.08 -36.62 2.30
N THR A 143 1.91 -36.31 2.87
CA THR A 143 1.50 -36.79 4.20
C THR A 143 1.40 -38.31 4.25
N ASP A 144 0.82 -38.94 3.23
CA ASP A 144 0.74 -40.41 3.14
C ASP A 144 2.12 -41.06 3.09
N ARG A 145 3.04 -40.47 2.32
CA ARG A 145 4.44 -40.94 2.24
C ARG A 145 5.18 -40.72 3.57
N ALA A 146 4.97 -39.58 4.23
CA ALA A 146 5.56 -39.30 5.53
C ALA A 146 5.07 -40.27 6.61
N ARG A 147 3.78 -40.63 6.65
CA ARG A 147 3.23 -41.59 7.62
C ARG A 147 3.88 -42.98 7.55
N ARG A 148 4.30 -43.40 6.35
CA ARG A 148 4.96 -44.68 6.10
C ARG A 148 6.50 -44.61 6.23
N ALA A 149 7.05 -43.42 6.46
CA ALA A 149 8.49 -43.21 6.59
C ALA A 149 9.01 -43.54 8.01
N PRO A 150 10.32 -43.75 8.17
CA PRO A 150 10.97 -43.84 9.48
C PRO A 150 10.63 -42.66 10.40
N VAL A 151 10.70 -42.90 11.71
CA VAL A 151 10.35 -41.90 12.75
C VAL A 151 11.13 -40.60 12.59
N SER A 152 12.40 -40.66 12.19
CA SER A 152 13.24 -39.47 11.94
C SER A 152 12.67 -38.58 10.84
N LEU A 153 12.27 -39.16 9.69
CA LEU A 153 11.66 -38.42 8.59
C LEU A 153 10.28 -37.87 8.96
N ARG A 154 9.49 -38.64 9.72
CA ARG A 154 8.21 -38.15 10.26
C ARG A 154 8.38 -36.94 11.16
N ALA A 155 9.33 -37.00 12.10
CA ALA A 155 9.64 -35.90 12.99
C ALA A 155 10.12 -34.67 12.20
N ALA A 156 11.03 -34.87 11.24
CA ALA A 156 11.52 -33.81 10.37
C ALA A 156 10.38 -33.12 9.58
N THR A 157 9.45 -33.89 9.01
CA THR A 157 8.26 -33.37 8.32
C THR A 157 7.39 -32.52 9.25
N VAL A 158 7.13 -32.99 10.47
CA VAL A 158 6.31 -32.25 11.45
C VAL A 158 6.99 -30.96 11.86
N VAL A 159 8.30 -30.99 12.15
CA VAL A 159 9.08 -29.80 12.51
C VAL A 159 9.10 -28.80 11.36
N LEU A 160 9.32 -29.25 10.13
CA LEU A 160 9.30 -28.38 8.95
C LEU A 160 7.93 -27.75 8.72
N ALA A 161 6.85 -28.52 8.84
CA ALA A 161 5.49 -28.01 8.69
C ALA A 161 5.14 -26.99 9.78
N ALA A 162 5.55 -27.25 11.02
CA ALA A 162 5.38 -26.31 12.13
C ALA A 162 6.18 -25.02 11.89
N ALA A 163 7.45 -25.12 11.46
CA ALA A 163 8.28 -23.96 11.15
C ALA A 163 7.67 -23.10 10.04
N ILE A 164 7.19 -23.72 8.95
CA ILE A 164 6.49 -23.01 7.86
C ILE A 164 5.22 -22.34 8.38
N ALA A 165 4.38 -23.04 9.14
CA ALA A 165 3.14 -22.48 9.67
C ALA A 165 3.39 -21.30 10.61
N THR A 166 4.39 -21.41 11.50
CA THR A 166 4.81 -20.30 12.37
C THR A 166 5.37 -19.12 11.57
N ALA A 167 6.15 -19.38 10.52
CA ALA A 167 6.64 -18.32 9.64
C ALA A 167 5.49 -17.62 8.90
N SER A 168 4.54 -18.36 8.31
CA SER A 168 3.35 -17.79 7.69
C SER A 168 2.55 -16.94 8.67
N PHE A 169 2.36 -17.43 9.90
CA PHE A 169 1.64 -16.70 10.94
C PHE A 169 2.37 -15.40 11.34
N TYR A 170 3.67 -15.47 11.59
CA TYR A 170 4.49 -14.28 11.88
C TYR A 170 4.43 -13.25 10.75
N LEU A 171 4.50 -13.71 9.49
CA LEU A 171 4.51 -12.84 8.33
C LEU A 171 3.15 -12.17 8.05
N ALA A 172 2.06 -12.69 8.62
CA ALA A 172 0.72 -12.14 8.47
C ALA A 172 0.48 -10.87 9.32
N TYR A 173 1.34 -10.58 10.29
CA TYR A 173 1.24 -9.39 11.14
C TYR A 173 2.15 -8.26 10.64
N PRO A 174 1.72 -6.99 10.80
CA PRO A 174 2.64 -5.86 10.69
C PRO A 174 3.72 -5.99 11.77
N ARG A 175 4.97 -5.79 11.36
CA ARG A 175 6.14 -6.04 12.19
C ARG A 175 7.16 -4.93 11.98
N ASN A 176 7.90 -4.64 13.04
CA ASN A 176 9.04 -3.74 13.01
C ASN A 176 10.24 -4.53 13.54
N ASP A 177 11.01 -5.13 12.62
CA ASP A 177 12.13 -6.01 12.94
C ASP A 177 13.34 -5.70 12.06
N ALA A 178 14.37 -6.55 12.12
CA ALA A 178 15.62 -6.33 11.39
C ALA A 178 15.45 -6.33 9.87
N TYR A 179 14.32 -6.76 9.30
CA TYR A 179 14.08 -6.88 7.87
C TYR A 179 13.02 -5.91 7.35
N GLU A 180 11.96 -5.67 8.13
CA GLU A 180 10.84 -4.83 7.75
C GLU A 180 10.57 -3.76 8.81
N ALA A 181 10.44 -2.51 8.38
CA ALA A 181 9.93 -1.44 9.23
C ALA A 181 8.41 -1.37 9.07
N GLY A 182 7.67 -1.55 10.17
CA GLY A 182 6.21 -1.59 10.11
C GLY A 182 5.63 -0.27 9.61
N HIS A 183 4.69 -0.34 8.66
CA HIS A 183 3.96 0.82 8.12
C HIS A 183 2.48 0.87 8.53
N GLY A 184 2.01 -0.14 9.28
CA GLY A 184 0.62 -0.28 9.74
C GLY A 184 0.31 0.54 10.99
N TYR A 185 0.44 1.86 10.90
CA TYR A 185 0.10 2.76 12.00
C TYR A 185 -1.40 3.05 12.00
N ASN A 186 -2.02 2.95 13.17
CA ASN A 186 -3.40 3.35 13.39
C ASN A 186 -3.44 4.76 14.00
N VAL A 187 -4.60 5.40 13.89
CA VAL A 187 -4.88 6.67 14.58
C VAL A 187 -4.63 6.49 16.08
N SER A 188 -3.70 7.27 16.62
CA SER A 188 -3.31 7.29 18.03
C SER A 188 -3.94 8.46 18.77
N GLN A 189 -3.84 8.45 20.10
CA GLN A 189 -4.25 9.61 20.92
C GLN A 189 -3.38 10.85 20.64
N THR A 190 -2.14 10.67 20.19
CA THR A 190 -1.25 11.77 19.84
C THR A 190 -1.71 12.46 18.56
N ASP A 191 -2.16 11.70 17.55
CA ASP A 191 -2.72 12.27 16.31
C ASP A 191 -3.94 13.14 16.61
N VAL A 192 -4.78 12.68 17.53
CA VAL A 192 -5.98 13.39 18.01
C VAL A 192 -5.62 14.65 18.76
N SER A 193 -4.59 14.57 19.60
CA SER A 193 -4.09 15.71 20.36
C SER A 193 -3.44 16.74 19.44
N ALA A 194 -2.80 16.31 18.35
CA ALA A 194 -2.25 17.20 17.33
C ALA A 194 -3.34 17.96 16.59
N VAL A 195 -4.40 17.28 16.15
CA VAL A 195 -5.55 17.94 15.52
C VAL A 195 -6.18 18.98 16.44
N ARG A 196 -6.40 18.64 17.72
CA ARG A 196 -6.97 19.57 18.70
C ARG A 196 -6.05 20.76 18.96
N ALA A 197 -4.75 20.52 19.13
CA ALA A 197 -3.77 21.58 19.33
C ALA A 197 -3.70 22.54 18.12
N ILE A 198 -3.83 22.01 16.90
CA ILE A 198 -3.89 22.82 15.68
C ILE A 198 -5.17 23.67 15.62
N GLU A 199 -6.33 23.07 15.93
CA GLU A 199 -7.59 23.82 15.95
C GLU A 199 -7.58 24.91 17.03
N ASP A 200 -7.00 24.61 18.20
CA ASP A 200 -6.83 25.56 19.30
C ASP A 200 -5.85 26.70 18.93
N ASP A 201 -4.70 26.42 18.29
CA ASP A 201 -3.76 27.46 17.82
C ASP A 201 -4.36 28.33 16.72
N ALA A 202 -5.11 27.71 15.79
CA ALA A 202 -5.79 28.42 14.74
C ALA A 202 -6.87 29.37 15.27
N ASN A 203 -7.50 29.03 16.41
CA ASN A 203 -8.49 29.87 17.10
C ASN A 203 -9.58 30.44 16.15
N GLY A 204 -10.07 29.59 15.24
CA GLY A 204 -11.08 29.94 14.24
C GLY A 204 -10.55 30.65 12.98
N ALA A 205 -9.25 30.91 12.87
CA ALA A 205 -8.63 31.40 11.64
C ALA A 205 -8.64 30.32 10.53
N PRO A 206 -8.73 30.69 9.25
CA PRO A 206 -8.69 29.75 8.12
C PRO A 206 -7.29 29.14 7.98
N TYR A 207 -7.23 27.81 7.94
CA TYR A 207 -5.98 27.07 7.81
C TYR A 207 -6.14 25.78 6.99
N VAL A 208 -5.00 25.30 6.50
CA VAL A 208 -4.84 23.98 5.88
C VAL A 208 -3.76 23.21 6.63
N VAL A 209 -3.86 21.89 6.64
CA VAL A 209 -2.85 21.01 7.26
C VAL A 209 -2.27 20.09 6.20
N LEU A 210 -0.96 19.92 6.23
CA LEU A 210 -0.19 18.93 5.49
C LEU A 210 0.21 17.83 6.47
N ALA A 211 -0.45 16.67 6.38
CA ALA A 211 -0.22 15.56 7.28
C ALA A 211 -0.40 14.19 6.60
N ASN A 212 0.00 13.13 7.27
CA ASN A 212 -0.24 11.77 6.79
C ASN A 212 -1.71 11.32 7.01
N GLN A 213 -2.02 10.09 6.59
CA GLN A 213 -3.37 9.52 6.62
C GLN A 213 -3.94 9.38 8.03
N THR A 214 -3.14 9.06 9.05
CA THR A 214 -3.62 8.84 10.41
C THR A 214 -4.03 10.15 11.07
N VAL A 215 -3.25 11.22 10.89
CA VAL A 215 -3.58 12.56 11.38
C VAL A 215 -4.81 13.11 10.65
N SER A 216 -4.89 12.94 9.31
CA SER A 216 -6.06 13.37 8.57
C SER A 216 -7.33 12.59 8.93
N ALA A 217 -7.20 11.29 9.23
CA ALA A 217 -8.32 10.48 9.74
C ALA A 217 -8.75 10.93 11.15
N ALA A 218 -7.79 11.34 12.00
CA ALA A 218 -8.10 11.95 13.28
C ALA A 218 -8.87 13.27 13.09
N ALA A 219 -8.51 14.09 12.10
CA ALA A 219 -9.20 15.35 11.79
C ALA A 219 -10.68 15.12 11.42
N VAL A 220 -10.96 14.14 10.54
CA VAL A 220 -12.34 13.77 10.21
C VAL A 220 -13.10 13.30 11.45
N ARG A 221 -12.47 12.55 12.35
CA ARG A 221 -13.11 12.06 13.57
C ARG A 221 -13.44 13.17 14.56
N GLU A 222 -12.53 14.11 14.75
CA GLU A 222 -12.65 15.16 15.78
C GLU A 222 -13.41 16.39 15.29
N LEU A 223 -13.21 16.78 14.02
CA LEU A 223 -13.73 18.01 13.43
C LEU A 223 -14.88 17.75 12.45
N GLY A 224 -15.08 16.49 12.04
CA GLY A 224 -16.09 16.13 11.05
C GLY A 224 -15.77 16.68 9.65
N PHE A 225 -16.78 16.65 8.79
CA PHE A 225 -16.72 17.19 7.42
C PHE A 225 -17.24 18.63 7.37
N VAL A 226 -16.80 19.47 8.31
CA VAL A 226 -17.40 20.81 8.52
C VAL A 226 -16.73 21.88 7.66
N ARG A 227 -15.43 21.76 7.38
CA ARG A 227 -14.64 22.77 6.66
C ARG A 227 -14.11 22.21 5.35
N TYR A 228 -14.43 22.89 4.25
CA TYR A 228 -13.94 22.60 2.91
C TYR A 228 -13.64 23.91 2.20
N TYR A 229 -12.61 23.88 1.36
CA TYR A 229 -12.32 24.93 0.40
C TYR A 229 -12.79 24.43 -0.97
N GLY A 230 -14.01 24.79 -1.36
CA GLY A 230 -14.71 24.14 -2.48
C GLY A 230 -14.98 22.66 -2.17
N ASP A 231 -14.42 21.76 -2.97
CA ASP A 231 -14.44 20.31 -2.76
C ASP A 231 -13.19 19.77 -2.02
N GLN A 232 -12.21 20.62 -1.72
CA GLN A 232 -10.98 20.23 -1.03
C GLN A 232 -11.15 20.28 0.50
N PHE A 233 -11.00 19.11 1.16
CA PHE A 233 -10.92 19.06 2.62
C PHE A 233 -9.60 19.70 3.09
N PHE A 234 -9.64 20.43 4.20
CA PHE A 234 -8.48 21.17 4.73
C PHE A 234 -7.36 20.30 5.33
N TYR A 235 -7.55 18.97 5.32
CA TYR A 235 -6.50 17.97 5.52
C TYR A 235 -6.40 17.09 4.25
N PRO A 236 -5.24 16.48 3.96
CA PRO A 236 -4.99 15.76 2.71
C PRO A 236 -5.67 14.39 2.69
N ILE A 237 -6.98 14.39 2.42
CA ILE A 237 -7.79 13.23 2.07
C ILE A 237 -8.62 13.61 0.83
N PRO A 238 -8.58 12.81 -0.25
CA PRO A 238 -7.88 11.53 -0.41
C PRO A 238 -6.36 11.67 -0.59
N THR A 239 -5.63 10.57 -0.44
CA THR A 239 -4.16 10.52 -0.61
C THR A 239 -3.71 10.79 -2.05
N GLY A 240 -4.60 10.66 -3.04
CA GLY A 240 -4.34 11.07 -4.43
C GLY A 240 -4.64 12.54 -4.74
N GLY A 241 -4.98 13.36 -3.74
CA GLY A 241 -5.30 14.78 -3.92
C GLY A 241 -4.08 15.70 -3.85
N GLU A 242 -4.23 16.92 -4.35
CA GLU A 242 -3.15 17.91 -4.50
C GLU A 242 -2.50 18.29 -3.16
N LEU A 243 -3.28 18.38 -2.07
CA LEU A 243 -2.72 18.63 -0.74
C LEU A 243 -1.82 17.49 -0.24
N TYR A 244 -2.06 16.25 -0.64
CA TYR A 244 -1.19 15.14 -0.24
C TYR A 244 0.14 15.19 -0.98
N GLU A 245 0.14 15.64 -2.24
CA GLU A 245 1.38 15.90 -2.98
C GLU A 245 2.23 16.98 -2.30
N GLN A 246 1.61 18.05 -1.79
CA GLN A 246 2.31 19.06 -1.00
C GLN A 246 2.85 18.51 0.33
N PHE A 247 2.13 17.59 0.97
CA PHE A 247 2.65 16.87 2.14
C PHE A 247 3.89 16.02 1.80
N LEU A 248 3.89 15.32 0.66
CA LEU A 248 5.07 14.58 0.20
C LEU A 248 6.24 15.51 -0.16
N ALA A 249 5.96 16.65 -0.79
CA ALA A 249 6.97 17.68 -1.07
C ALA A 249 7.59 18.22 0.23
N MET A 250 6.78 18.50 1.25
CA MET A 250 7.26 18.87 2.59
C MET A 250 8.14 17.78 3.21
N ASN A 251 7.80 16.49 3.06
CA ASN A 251 8.64 15.40 3.57
C ASN A 251 10.01 15.32 2.86
N ALA A 252 10.05 15.65 1.56
CA ALA A 252 11.30 15.68 0.81
C ALA A 252 12.17 16.86 1.27
N THR A 253 11.61 18.07 1.19
CA THR A 253 12.32 19.33 1.46
C THR A 253 11.37 20.33 2.15
N PRO A 254 11.29 20.35 3.50
CA PRO A 254 10.41 21.29 4.19
C PRO A 254 10.75 22.74 3.87
N ALA A 255 9.83 23.48 3.25
CA ALA A 255 10.10 24.85 2.81
C ALA A 255 8.83 25.74 2.77
N PRO A 256 8.95 27.06 3.02
CA PRO A 256 7.79 27.96 3.09
C PRO A 256 7.02 28.12 1.77
N ASP A 257 7.69 27.97 0.64
CA ASP A 257 7.07 28.02 -0.70
C ASP A 257 6.10 26.86 -0.95
N ILE A 258 6.41 25.67 -0.42
CA ILE A 258 5.51 24.50 -0.46
C ILE A 258 4.27 24.75 0.43
N ALA A 259 4.46 25.40 1.58
CA ALA A 259 3.33 25.80 2.43
C ALA A 259 2.43 26.82 1.70
N ALA A 260 3.03 27.83 1.06
CA ALA A 260 2.30 28.79 0.25
C ALA A 260 1.55 28.12 -0.92
N ALA A 261 2.16 27.12 -1.58
CA ALA A 261 1.50 26.35 -2.62
C ALA A 261 0.26 25.59 -2.10
N ALA A 262 0.34 24.99 -0.91
CA ALA A 262 -0.82 24.33 -0.28
C ALA A 262 -1.96 25.30 0.04
N ALA A 263 -1.65 26.50 0.55
CA ALA A 263 -2.65 27.56 0.76
C ALA A 263 -3.30 27.97 -0.56
N ASN A 264 -2.50 28.20 -1.61
CA ASN A 264 -2.97 28.58 -2.94
C ASN A 264 -3.89 27.53 -3.56
N ILE A 265 -3.61 26.23 -3.36
CA ILE A 265 -4.49 25.14 -3.81
C ILE A 265 -5.87 25.30 -3.16
N ALA A 266 -5.93 25.36 -1.83
CA ALA A 266 -7.20 25.51 -1.13
C ALA A 266 -7.95 26.78 -1.57
N ASP A 267 -7.25 27.91 -1.66
CA ASP A 267 -7.84 29.16 -2.10
C ASP A 267 -8.36 29.11 -3.54
N ALA A 268 -7.68 28.41 -4.45
CA ALA A 268 -8.11 28.23 -5.83
C ALA A 268 -9.37 27.33 -5.94
N HIS A 269 -9.44 26.26 -5.14
CA HIS A 269 -10.66 25.44 -5.08
C HIS A 269 -11.84 26.23 -4.52
N CYS A 270 -11.60 27.08 -3.51
CA CYS A 270 -12.63 27.95 -2.97
C CYS A 270 -13.09 29.00 -4.00
N ASP A 271 -12.16 29.62 -4.74
CA ASP A 271 -12.51 30.60 -5.78
C ASP A 271 -13.28 29.98 -6.96
N ALA A 272 -13.02 28.71 -7.27
CA ALA A 272 -13.70 27.99 -8.33
C ALA A 272 -15.13 27.57 -7.97
N ASP A 273 -15.44 27.42 -6.67
CA ASP A 273 -16.77 27.08 -6.17
C ASP A 273 -17.54 28.34 -5.76
N ALA A 274 -18.59 28.67 -6.52
CA ALA A 274 -19.46 29.82 -6.24
C ALA A 274 -20.15 29.77 -4.86
N ASN A 275 -20.19 28.61 -4.20
CA ASN A 275 -20.77 28.44 -2.86
C ASN A 275 -19.72 28.44 -1.74
N CYS A 276 -18.43 28.53 -2.06
CA CYS A 276 -17.40 28.58 -1.04
C CYS A 276 -17.43 29.93 -0.33
N THR A 277 -17.58 29.89 1.00
CA THR A 277 -17.64 31.08 1.86
C THR A 277 -16.46 31.16 2.82
N GLN A 278 -15.47 30.28 2.64
CA GLN A 278 -14.29 30.27 3.50
C GLN A 278 -13.41 31.49 3.21
N PRO A 279 -12.86 32.15 4.24
CA PRO A 279 -11.84 33.16 4.03
C PRO A 279 -10.55 32.52 3.54
N LYS A 280 -9.71 33.33 2.87
CA LYS A 280 -8.41 32.91 2.35
C LYS A 280 -7.52 32.32 3.45
N VAL A 281 -6.82 31.24 3.12
CA VAL A 281 -5.93 30.54 4.06
C VAL A 281 -4.80 31.48 4.47
N ALA A 282 -4.60 31.68 5.78
CA ALA A 282 -3.49 32.50 6.29
C ALA A 282 -2.41 31.65 6.95
N THR A 283 -2.73 30.41 7.31
CA THR A 283 -1.84 29.53 8.07
C THR A 283 -1.86 28.13 7.51
N VAL A 284 -0.67 27.53 7.38
CA VAL A 284 -0.50 26.14 6.98
C VAL A 284 0.25 25.41 8.08
N TYR A 285 -0.33 24.33 8.57
CA TYR A 285 0.33 23.45 9.51
C TYR A 285 0.93 22.26 8.79
N TYR A 286 2.12 21.85 9.20
CA TYR A 286 2.77 20.63 8.72
C TYR A 286 3.02 19.71 9.90
N VAL A 287 2.59 18.45 9.79
CA VAL A 287 2.64 17.48 10.88
C VAL A 287 3.58 16.33 10.54
N VAL A 288 4.53 16.06 11.43
CA VAL A 288 5.52 14.99 11.30
C VAL A 288 5.44 14.06 12.49
N ASN A 289 4.99 12.83 12.27
CA ASN A 289 5.04 11.77 13.26
C ASN A 289 6.44 11.17 13.34
N ALA A 290 6.88 10.81 14.55
CA ALA A 290 8.21 10.23 14.79
C ALA A 290 8.44 8.88 14.09
N TYR A 291 7.37 8.16 13.76
CA TYR A 291 7.44 6.90 13.03
C TYR A 291 7.62 7.08 11.52
N TRP A 292 7.51 8.31 11.00
CA TRP A 292 7.65 8.55 9.57
C TRP A 292 9.11 8.33 9.14
N TRP A 293 9.29 7.84 7.91
CA TRP A 293 10.63 7.65 7.35
C TRP A 293 11.39 8.97 7.36
N GLU A 294 12.65 8.94 7.85
CA GLU A 294 13.50 10.12 8.00
C GLU A 294 12.94 11.25 8.89
N ALA A 295 11.97 10.96 9.77
CA ALA A 295 11.40 11.97 10.68
C ALA A 295 12.44 12.83 11.40
N PRO A 296 13.58 12.30 11.92
CA PRO A 296 14.60 13.15 12.55
C PRO A 296 15.18 14.22 11.60
N ARG A 297 15.48 13.86 10.34
CA ARG A 297 16.00 14.81 9.34
C ARG A 297 14.94 15.85 9.00
N ILE A 298 13.71 15.39 8.77
CA ILE A 298 12.58 16.24 8.38
C ILE A 298 12.29 17.27 9.47
N VAL A 299 12.21 16.82 10.73
CA VAL A 299 11.96 17.68 11.90
C VAL A 299 13.05 18.74 12.02
N GLU A 300 14.32 18.37 11.96
CA GLU A 300 15.42 19.34 12.06
C GLU A 300 15.42 20.35 10.91
N THR A 301 15.04 19.93 9.69
CA THR A 301 14.94 20.84 8.55
C THR A 301 13.75 21.78 8.70
N ALA A 302 12.58 21.27 9.08
CA ALA A 302 11.36 22.06 9.24
C ALA A 302 11.47 23.09 10.37
N LYS A 303 12.17 22.78 11.47
CA LYS A 303 12.44 23.73 12.56
C LYS A 303 13.13 25.01 12.10
N ASN A 304 13.96 24.94 11.07
CA ASN A 304 14.71 26.09 10.55
C ASN A 304 13.85 27.00 9.65
N ASN A 305 12.76 26.48 9.10
CA ASN A 305 11.97 27.14 8.06
C ASN A 305 10.56 27.53 8.52
N ALA A 306 10.06 26.92 9.60
CA ALA A 306 8.75 27.23 10.17
C ALA A 306 8.76 28.52 10.99
N ALA A 307 7.62 29.23 11.01
CA ALA A 307 7.43 30.40 11.85
C ALA A 307 7.40 30.04 13.34
N SER A 308 6.78 28.90 13.67
CA SER A 308 6.82 28.31 15.01
C SER A 308 6.62 26.80 14.93
N TRP A 309 6.94 26.10 16.02
CA TRP A 309 6.73 24.66 16.11
C TRP A 309 6.56 24.21 17.56
N TRP A 310 5.88 23.09 17.74
CA TRP A 310 5.78 22.42 19.03
C TRP A 310 5.79 20.90 18.86
N ALA A 311 6.05 20.21 19.96
CA ALA A 311 6.09 18.75 20.02
C ALA A 311 5.07 18.24 21.03
N LEU A 312 4.43 17.13 20.71
CA LEU A 312 3.40 16.48 21.51
C LEU A 312 3.86 15.09 21.96
N ASP A 313 3.38 14.66 23.13
CA ASP A 313 3.61 13.33 23.72
C ASP A 313 5.07 12.86 23.64
N ASN A 314 5.97 13.57 24.32
CA ASN A 314 7.41 13.28 24.33
C ASN A 314 8.03 13.22 22.92
N ALA A 315 7.64 14.16 22.05
CA ALA A 315 8.11 14.27 20.68
C ALA A 315 7.67 13.12 19.74
N ALA A 316 6.56 12.45 20.06
CA ALA A 316 5.93 11.49 19.17
C ALA A 316 5.33 12.15 17.90
N VAL A 317 4.88 13.40 18.02
CA VAL A 317 4.41 14.23 16.88
C VAL A 317 4.97 15.63 16.99
N HIS A 318 5.42 16.18 15.87
CA HIS A 318 5.84 17.57 15.73
C HIS A 318 4.88 18.29 14.80
N VAL A 319 4.47 19.49 15.21
CA VAL A 319 3.64 20.37 14.40
C VAL A 319 4.44 21.63 14.10
N PHE A 320 4.47 22.00 12.83
CA PHE A 320 5.15 23.18 12.32
C PHE A 320 4.12 24.13 11.74
N ARG A 321 4.19 25.39 12.10
CA ARG A 321 3.31 26.43 11.60
C ARG A 321 4.05 27.31 10.60
N TYR A 322 3.42 27.53 9.46
CA TYR A 322 3.85 28.46 8.43
C TYR A 322 2.76 29.52 8.26
N ASP A 323 3.15 30.78 8.39
CA ASP A 323 2.27 31.90 8.09
C ASP A 323 2.42 32.25 6.61
N VAL A 324 1.32 32.26 5.87
CA VAL A 324 1.29 32.54 4.44
C VAL A 324 0.72 33.95 4.26
N SER A 325 1.49 34.82 3.64
CA SER A 325 1.03 36.15 3.24
C SER A 325 0.23 36.03 1.95
N ASN A 326 -1.06 36.35 2.02
CA ASN A 326 -1.94 36.53 0.86
C ASN A 326 -1.67 37.86 0.15
#